data_AF-A0A496L0B8-F1
#
_entry.id   AF-A0A496L0B8-F1
#
_cell.length_a   1.000
_cell.length_b   1.000
_cell.length_c   1.000
_cell.angle_alpha   90.00
_cell.angle_beta   90.00
_cell.angle_gamma   90.00
#
_symmetry.space_group_name_H-M   'P 1'
#
loop_
_entity.id
_entity.type
_entity.pdbx_description
1 polymer ?
#
loop_
_entity_poly.entity_id
_entity_poly.type
_entity_poly.pdbx_seq_one_letter_code
_entity_poly.pdbx_strand_id
1 'polypeptide(L)'
;MIQQNILDEYRPYYDNEVPEAVARIASDSLFEPIVRYVFPNEDYKGFVDDFRRIASVYDFQAKVMDKAIGNIVRATAADLSYSGIDLIDPKKSYTYISNHRDIVLDSAILQTIFYANNIKTSEITFGSNLMRPQIV
;
A
#
# COMPACT_ATOMS: atom_id res chain seq x y z
N MET A 1 15.55 24.84 17.10
CA MET A 1 14.33 24.00 17.06
C MET A 1 13.68 24.25 15.72
N ILE A 2 13.77 23.31 14.79
CA ILE A 2 13.11 23.44 13.49
C ILE A 2 11.62 23.25 13.75
N GLN A 3 10.84 24.25 13.38
CA GLN A 3 9.38 24.26 13.51
C GLN A 3 8.85 23.13 12.62
N GLN A 4 8.23 22.11 13.21
CA GLN A 4 7.55 21.04 12.45
C GLN A 4 6.55 21.69 11.51
N ASN A 5 6.66 21.40 10.21
CA ASN A 5 5.74 21.91 9.22
C ASN A 5 4.48 21.06 9.29
N ILE A 6 3.29 21.67 9.17
CA ILE A 6 2.01 20.93 9.12
C ILE A 6 1.99 19.86 8.02
N LEU A 7 2.80 20.02 6.98
CA LEU A 7 2.95 19.05 5.90
C LEU A 7 3.75 17.80 6.29
N ASP A 8 4.54 17.85 7.36
CA ASP A 8 5.33 16.71 7.85
C ASP A 8 4.43 15.57 8.38
N GLU A 9 3.18 15.87 8.73
CA GLU A 9 2.19 14.87 9.14
C GLU A 9 1.60 14.09 7.96
N TYR A 10 1.68 14.64 6.73
CA TYR A 10 1.03 14.07 5.54
C TYR A 10 2.02 13.49 4.53
N ARG A 11 3.32 13.66 4.76
CA ARG A 11 4.36 13.13 3.85
C ARG A 11 4.43 11.61 3.93
N PRO A 12 4.89 10.94 2.86
CA PRO A 12 5.24 9.52 2.92
C PRO A 12 6.40 9.25 3.90
N TYR A 13 6.51 7.99 4.31
CA TYR A 13 7.70 7.49 4.99
C TYR A 13 8.92 7.57 4.07
N TYR A 14 10.07 7.91 4.64
CA TYR A 14 11.37 7.64 4.03
C TYR A 14 11.79 6.20 4.31
N ASP A 15 12.61 5.60 3.45
CA ASP A 15 13.03 4.20 3.58
C ASP A 15 13.67 3.90 4.95
N ASN A 16 14.41 4.84 5.52
CA ASN A 16 15.03 4.68 6.85
C ASN A 16 14.02 4.67 8.01
N GLU A 17 12.78 5.09 7.78
CA GLU A 17 11.68 5.08 8.76
C GLU A 17 10.81 3.82 8.65
N VAL A 18 10.92 3.09 7.53
CA VAL A 18 10.09 1.90 7.25
C VAL A 18 10.30 0.76 8.25
N PRO A 19 11.52 0.39 8.66
CA PRO A 19 11.72 -0.70 9.62
C PRO A 19 10.97 -0.48 10.95
N GLU A 20 10.94 0.76 11.45
CA GLU A 20 10.22 1.10 12.68
C GLU A 20 8.70 1.02 12.48
N ALA A 21 8.20 1.57 11.36
CA ALA A 21 6.78 1.52 11.03
C ALA A 21 6.27 0.08 10.88
N VAL A 22 7.03 -0.77 10.19
CA VAL A 22 6.76 -2.20 10.02
C VAL A 22 6.73 -2.93 11.36
N ALA A 23 7.72 -2.69 12.23
CA ALA A 23 7.75 -3.30 13.56
C ALA A 23 6.53 -2.90 14.40
N ARG A 24 6.12 -1.63 14.32
CA ARG A 24 4.95 -1.10 15.00
C ARG A 24 3.67 -1.78 14.50
N ILE A 25 3.43 -1.80 13.18
CA ILE A 25 2.27 -2.47 12.55
C ILE A 25 2.22 -3.95 12.92
N ALA A 26 3.35 -4.66 12.83
CA ALA A 26 3.41 -6.10 13.13
C ALA A 26 3.12 -6.46 14.59
N SER A 27 3.12 -5.46 15.49
CA SER A 27 2.85 -5.63 16.91
C SER A 27 1.40 -5.27 17.28
N ASP A 28 0.61 -4.76 16.33
CA ASP A 28 -0.79 -4.42 16.57
C ASP A 28 -1.68 -5.68 16.65
N SER A 29 -2.61 -5.68 17.60
CA SER A 29 -3.62 -6.73 17.78
C SER A 29 -4.48 -7.02 16.55
N LEU A 30 -4.68 -6.03 15.66
CA LEU A 30 -5.46 -6.16 14.44
C LEU A 30 -4.65 -6.73 13.27
N PHE A 31 -3.32 -6.77 13.37
CA PHE A 31 -2.45 -7.22 12.29
C PHE A 31 -2.71 -8.69 11.93
N GLU A 32 -2.77 -9.58 12.92
CA GLU A 32 -3.03 -11.00 12.66
C GLU A 32 -4.39 -11.24 11.98
N PRO A 33 -5.53 -10.73 12.49
CA PRO A 33 -6.81 -10.84 11.79
C PRO A 33 -6.77 -10.35 10.34
N ILE A 34 -6.11 -9.21 10.08
CA ILE A 34 -6.01 -8.64 8.74
C ILE A 34 -5.20 -9.55 7.83
N VAL A 35 -4.03 -10.01 8.28
CA VAL A 35 -3.17 -10.90 7.50
C VAL A 35 -3.91 -12.19 7.16
N ARG A 36 -4.58 -12.81 8.13
CA ARG A 36 -5.32 -14.05 7.90
C ARG A 36 -6.50 -13.87 6.94
N TYR A 37 -7.13 -12.71 6.94
CA TYR A 37 -8.22 -12.41 6.02
C TYR A 37 -7.70 -12.18 4.58
N VAL A 38 -6.63 -11.40 4.42
CA VAL A 38 -6.09 -11.00 3.11
C VAL A 38 -5.20 -12.09 2.49
N PHE A 39 -4.51 -12.86 3.32
CA PHE A 39 -3.58 -13.93 2.94
C PHE A 39 -4.00 -15.28 3.56
N PRO A 40 -5.19 -15.82 3.23
CA PRO A 40 -5.75 -16.98 3.92
C PRO A 40 -4.93 -18.26 3.77
N ASN A 41 -4.04 -18.32 2.79
CA ASN A 41 -3.20 -19.48 2.49
C ASN A 41 -1.74 -19.34 2.96
N GLU A 42 -1.34 -18.20 3.52
CA GLU A 42 0.03 -18.01 4.01
C GLU A 42 0.16 -18.37 5.51
N ASP A 43 1.30 -18.94 5.90
CA ASP A 43 1.61 -19.15 7.32
C ASP A 43 1.84 -17.79 7.99
N TYR A 44 1.06 -17.48 9.02
CA TYR A 44 1.13 -16.19 9.70
C TYR A 44 2.52 -15.91 10.28
N LYS A 45 3.18 -16.92 10.86
CA LYS A 45 4.51 -16.73 11.45
C LYS A 45 5.55 -16.40 10.38
N GLY A 46 5.58 -17.19 9.29
CA GLY A 46 6.43 -16.90 8.14
C GLY A 46 6.14 -15.52 7.52
N PHE A 47 4.86 -15.16 7.39
CA PHE A 47 4.46 -13.83 6.90
C PHE A 47 5.01 -12.71 7.78
N VAL A 48 4.90 -12.81 9.11
CA VAL A 48 5.42 -11.81 10.04
C VAL A 48 6.94 -11.69 9.93
N ASP A 49 7.65 -12.81 9.81
CA ASP A 49 9.10 -12.83 9.67
C ASP A 49 9.56 -12.14 8.37
N ASP A 50 8.86 -12.38 7.25
CA ASP A 50 9.13 -11.71 5.99
C ASP A 50 8.70 -10.24 5.99
N PHE A 51 7.56 -9.93 6.60
CA PHE A 51 7.05 -8.57 6.77
C PHE A 51 8.07 -7.70 7.52
N ARG A 52 8.65 -8.20 8.62
CA ARG A 52 9.67 -7.51 9.41
C ARG A 52 11.00 -7.24 8.68
N ARG A 53 11.23 -7.89 7.53
CA ARG A 53 12.43 -7.67 6.69
C ARG A 53 12.26 -6.55 5.67
N ILE A 54 11.07 -5.97 5.57
CA ILE A 54 10.80 -4.85 4.67
C ILE A 54 11.58 -3.62 5.14
N ALA A 55 12.39 -3.06 4.23
CA ALA A 55 13.31 -1.96 4.54
C ALA A 55 13.08 -0.70 3.69
N SER A 56 12.11 -0.70 2.79
CA SER A 56 11.79 0.44 1.93
C SER A 56 10.29 0.51 1.61
N VAL A 57 9.83 1.71 1.22
CA VAL A 57 8.43 1.92 0.82
C VAL A 57 8.09 1.07 -0.41
N TYR A 58 9.02 0.98 -1.35
CA TYR A 58 8.86 0.17 -2.54
C TYR A 58 8.76 -1.33 -2.21
N ASP A 59 9.58 -1.83 -1.27
CA ASP A 59 9.49 -3.23 -0.84
C ASP A 59 8.14 -3.55 -0.22
N PHE A 60 7.58 -2.65 0.59
CA PHE A 60 6.24 -2.81 1.15
C PHE A 60 5.19 -2.89 0.03
N GLN A 61 5.26 -1.98 -0.94
CA GLN A 61 4.34 -1.95 -2.07
C GLN A 61 4.43 -3.22 -2.93
N ALA A 62 5.64 -3.64 -3.30
CA ALA A 62 5.89 -4.76 -4.20
C ALA A 62 5.68 -6.13 -3.54
N LYS A 63 6.09 -6.31 -2.27
CA LYS A 63 6.08 -7.62 -1.61
C LYS A 63 4.79 -7.90 -0.85
N VAL A 64 4.10 -6.85 -0.37
CA VAL A 64 2.88 -6.99 0.44
C VAL A 64 1.66 -6.45 -0.29
N MET A 65 1.67 -5.17 -0.69
CA MET A 65 0.46 -4.52 -1.21
C MET A 65 0.01 -5.10 -2.55
N ASP A 66 0.92 -5.36 -3.49
CA ASP A 66 0.61 -6.00 -4.77
C ASP A 66 -0.15 -7.32 -4.57
N LYS A 67 0.38 -8.20 -3.70
CA LYS A 67 -0.27 -9.47 -3.36
C LYS A 67 -1.61 -9.27 -2.65
N ALA A 68 -1.67 -8.37 -1.68
CA ALA A 68 -2.88 -8.07 -0.92
C ALA A 68 -4.02 -7.62 -1.83
N ILE A 69 -3.76 -6.63 -2.69
CA ILE A 69 -4.73 -6.10 -3.64
C ILE A 69 -5.09 -7.16 -4.67
N GLY A 70 -4.12 -7.92 -5.17
CA GLY A 70 -4.38 -9.06 -6.05
C GLY A 70 -5.33 -10.09 -5.43
N ASN A 71 -5.17 -10.42 -4.14
CA ASN A 71 -6.08 -11.32 -3.42
C ASN A 71 -7.48 -10.73 -3.27
N ILE A 72 -7.60 -9.44 -2.91
CA ILE A 72 -8.88 -8.75 -2.78
C ILE A 72 -9.62 -8.72 -4.12
N VAL A 73 -8.94 -8.36 -5.21
CA VAL A 73 -9.53 -8.31 -6.56
C VAL A 73 -10.01 -9.71 -6.97
N ARG A 74 -9.18 -10.75 -6.78
CA ARG A 74 -9.58 -12.14 -7.10
C ARG A 74 -10.79 -12.62 -6.29
N ALA A 75 -10.94 -12.16 -5.06
CA ALA A 75 -12.04 -12.57 -4.20
C ALA A 75 -13.34 -11.79 -4.43
N THR A 76 -13.26 -10.56 -4.95
CA THR A 76 -14.41 -9.62 -4.95
C THR A 76 -14.81 -9.11 -6.33
N ALA A 77 -13.95 -9.21 -7.33
CA ALA A 77 -14.22 -8.76 -8.70
C ALA A 77 -14.35 -9.95 -9.66
N ALA A 78 -15.21 -9.82 -10.67
CA ALA A 78 -15.31 -10.81 -11.74
C ALA A 78 -14.14 -10.71 -12.73
N ASP A 79 -13.67 -9.49 -12.99
CA ASP A 79 -12.53 -9.21 -13.86
C ASP A 79 -11.90 -7.85 -13.50
N LEU A 80 -10.64 -7.66 -13.89
CA LEU A 80 -9.91 -6.39 -13.81
C LEU A 80 -9.21 -6.12 -15.14
N SER A 81 -9.64 -5.07 -15.83
CA SER A 81 -9.05 -4.61 -17.08
C SER A 81 -8.58 -3.16 -16.99
N TYR A 82 -7.51 -2.82 -17.71
CA TYR A 82 -7.00 -1.44 -17.81
C TYR A 82 -6.49 -1.16 -19.24
N SER A 83 -6.37 0.12 -19.59
CA SER A 83 -5.87 0.59 -20.89
C SER A 83 -5.17 1.93 -20.75
N GLY A 84 -4.38 2.33 -21.75
CA GLY A 84 -3.67 3.62 -21.76
C GLY A 84 -2.40 3.66 -20.91
N ILE A 85 -1.94 2.51 -20.41
CA ILE A 85 -0.69 2.39 -19.64
C ILE A 85 0.54 2.77 -20.48
N ASP A 86 0.45 2.50 -21.78
CA ASP A 86 1.43 2.82 -22.81
C ASP A 86 1.58 4.32 -23.08
N LEU A 87 0.64 5.14 -22.61
CA LEU A 87 0.69 6.60 -22.72
C LEU A 87 1.50 7.24 -21.58
N ILE A 88 1.88 6.47 -20.56
CA ILE A 88 2.63 6.96 -19.40
C ILE A 88 4.13 6.88 -19.69
N ASP A 89 4.81 8.02 -19.67
CA ASP A 89 6.27 8.07 -19.75
C ASP A 89 6.87 7.92 -18.34
N PRO A 90 7.52 6.79 -18.02
CA PRO A 90 8.04 6.53 -16.67
C PRO A 90 9.13 7.51 -16.22
N LYS A 91 9.64 8.37 -17.12
CA LYS A 91 10.65 9.40 -16.81
C LYS A 91 10.04 10.74 -16.39
N LYS A 92 8.70 10.88 -16.40
CA LYS A 92 8.00 12.12 -16.04
C LYS A 92 7.21 11.96 -14.75
N SER A 93 7.00 13.08 -14.07
CA SER A 93 6.13 13.16 -12.90
C SER A 93 4.71 13.51 -13.33
N TYR A 94 3.73 12.84 -12.71
CA TYR A 94 2.32 13.02 -12.99
C TYR A 94 1.52 13.13 -11.68
N THR A 95 0.42 13.88 -11.74
CA THR A 95 -0.65 13.81 -10.74
C THR A 95 -1.81 13.05 -11.37
N TYR A 96 -2.08 11.85 -10.87
CA TYR A 96 -3.18 11.01 -11.34
C TYR A 96 -4.48 11.42 -10.63
N ILE A 97 -5.57 11.57 -11.40
CA ILE A 97 -6.88 11.97 -10.88
C ILE A 97 -7.89 10.91 -11.30
N SER A 98 -8.60 10.34 -10.32
CA SER A 98 -9.68 9.38 -10.54
C SER A 98 -11.00 9.92 -9.98
N ASN A 99 -12.10 9.26 -10.33
CA ASN A 99 -13.39 9.47 -9.68
C ASN A 99 -13.40 8.89 -8.25
N HIS A 100 -14.45 9.18 -7.48
CA HIS A 100 -14.48 9.00 -6.02
C HIS A 100 -15.26 7.77 -5.56
N ARG A 101 -15.07 6.61 -6.20
CA ARG A 101 -15.90 5.44 -5.86
C ARG A 101 -15.35 4.70 -4.64
N ASP A 102 -14.03 4.52 -4.56
CA ASP A 102 -13.36 3.95 -3.39
C ASP A 102 -11.99 4.60 -3.19
N ILE A 103 -11.86 5.47 -2.19
CA ILE A 103 -10.64 6.27 -1.98
C ILE A 103 -9.39 5.41 -1.72
N VAL A 104 -9.56 4.20 -1.17
CA VAL A 104 -8.46 3.31 -0.81
C VAL A 104 -8.17 2.34 -1.96
N LEU A 105 -9.19 1.59 -2.41
CA LEU A 105 -8.99 0.53 -3.39
C LEU A 105 -8.70 1.07 -4.79
N ASP A 106 -9.30 2.18 -5.21
CA ASP A 106 -9.03 2.75 -6.54
C ASP A 106 -7.54 3.09 -6.68
N SER A 107 -6.99 3.76 -5.65
CA SER A 107 -5.58 4.13 -5.59
C SER A 107 -4.66 2.91 -5.51
N ALA A 108 -5.03 1.90 -4.71
CA ALA A 108 -4.20 0.71 -4.50
C ALA A 108 -4.18 -0.25 -5.70
N ILE A 109 -5.31 -0.40 -6.41
CA ILE A 109 -5.39 -1.14 -7.67
C ILE A 109 -4.52 -0.47 -8.74
N LEU A 110 -4.52 0.86 -8.81
CA LEU A 110 -3.64 1.60 -9.72
C LEU A 110 -2.15 1.30 -9.45
N GLN A 111 -1.73 1.20 -8.19
CA GLN A 111 -0.34 0.83 -7.87
C GLN A 111 0.02 -0.58 -8.34
N THR A 112 -0.91 -1.52 -8.19
CA THR A 112 -0.75 -2.91 -8.65
C THR A 112 -0.58 -2.95 -10.18
N ILE A 113 -1.35 -2.14 -10.91
CA ILE A 113 -1.22 -2.00 -12.37
C ILE A 113 0.14 -1.38 -12.75
N PHE A 114 0.59 -0.33 -12.04
CA PHE A 114 1.91 0.27 -12.29
C PHE A 114 3.04 -0.73 -12.05
N TYR A 115 3.00 -1.44 -10.92
CA TYR A 115 3.99 -2.46 -10.59
C TYR A 115 4.04 -3.56 -11.65
N ALA A 116 2.89 -4.07 -12.11
CA ALA A 116 2.81 -5.08 -13.16
C ALA A 116 3.36 -4.62 -14.52
N ASN A 117 3.43 -3.30 -14.76
CA ASN A 117 3.94 -2.71 -16.01
C ASN A 117 5.34 -2.09 -15.86
N ASN A 118 6.07 -2.38 -14.77
CA ASN A 118 7.39 -1.81 -14.47
C ASN A 118 7.39 -0.26 -14.42
N ILE A 119 6.26 0.32 -14.03
CA ILE A 119 6.13 1.76 -13.80
C ILE A 119 6.31 2.00 -12.30
N LYS A 120 7.04 3.06 -11.95
CA LYS A 120 7.22 3.45 -10.56
C LYS A 120 5.85 3.76 -9.94
N THR A 121 5.57 3.15 -8.80
CA THR A 121 4.40 3.43 -7.96
C THR A 121 4.38 4.89 -7.52
N SER A 122 3.18 5.42 -7.31
CA SER A 122 2.96 6.75 -6.73
C SER A 122 2.82 6.67 -5.21
N GLU A 123 2.90 7.82 -4.58
CA GLU A 123 2.54 8.01 -3.18
C GLU A 123 1.02 8.13 -3.07
N ILE A 124 0.43 7.50 -2.05
CA ILE A 124 -1.02 7.57 -1.77
C ILE A 124 -1.19 8.13 -0.38
N THR A 125 -2.13 9.06 -0.23
CA THR A 125 -2.57 9.57 1.07
C THR A 125 -4.08 9.73 1.08
N PHE A 126 -4.70 9.47 2.23
CA PHE A 126 -6.11 9.70 2.50
C PHE A 126 -6.30 9.92 4.01
N GLY A 127 -7.37 10.63 4.39
CA GLY A 127 -7.66 10.88 5.79
C GLY A 127 -8.17 9.63 6.53
N SER A 128 -7.80 9.48 7.80
CA SER A 128 -8.23 8.36 8.66
C SER A 128 -9.62 8.54 9.28
N ASN A 129 -10.38 9.56 8.86
CA ASN A 129 -11.69 9.93 9.42
C ASN A 129 -12.72 8.78 9.43
N LEU A 130 -12.56 7.80 8.54
CA LEU A 130 -13.47 6.66 8.38
C LEU A 130 -12.87 5.32 8.86
N MET A 131 -11.65 5.30 9.41
CA MET A 131 -11.00 4.06 9.85
C MET A 131 -11.31 3.76 11.32
N ARG A 132 -12.05 2.68 11.57
CA ARG A 132 -12.36 2.19 12.92
C ARG A 132 -12.44 0.65 12.97
N PRO A 133 -11.80 -0.01 13.95
CA PRO A 133 -10.76 0.50 14.83
C PRO A 133 -9.52 0.94 14.04
N GLN A 134 -8.72 1.85 14.60
CA GLN A 134 -7.45 2.24 14.00
C GLN A 134 -6.42 1.15 14.29
N ILE A 135 -5.63 0.80 13.28
CA ILE A 135 -4.41 0.01 13.42
C ILE A 135 -3.26 1.02 13.58
N VAL A 136 -2.45 0.86 14.62
CA VAL A 136 -1.34 1.75 15.05
C VAL A 136 -1.47 3.24 14.79
#